data_AF-A0AA97EPN8-F1
#
_entry.id   AF-A0AA97EPN8-F1
#
_cell.length_a   1.000
_cell.length_b   1.000
_cell.length_c   1.000
_cell.angle_alpha   90.00
_cell.angle_beta   90.00
_cell.angle_gamma   90.00
#
_symmetry.space_group_name_H-M   'P 1'
#
loop_
_entity.id
_entity.type
_entity.pdbx_description
1 polymer ?
#
loop_
_entity_poly.entity_id
_entity_poly.type
_entity_poly.pdbx_seq_one_letter_code
_entity_poly.pdbx_strand_id
1 'polypeptide(L)'
;MKKKILIITGSIGVLYMLLAFVLPKFVAAPFAAHQSKNVWTENEKDYSESKSSNLVLDSIGNFPLPMGYVSDFEKIFSERQISHLTKIITDYEQKTTREIAIVTISSIEPYGNMKDYSTDLANEWKIGKPEKDNGLIILFSKNLRQIRIATGTGTEQKLTDEICKSVLDNTIIPEFKKGHYYSGIESGLNQLILLWE
;
A
#
# COMPACT_ATOMS: atom_id res chain seq x y z
N MET A 1 31.37 60.30 31.27
CA MET A 1 31.82 59.28 30.29
C MET A 1 30.85 58.11 30.32
N LYS A 2 30.32 57.74 29.14
CA LYS A 2 29.94 56.39 28.63
C LYS A 2 29.04 55.50 29.53
N LYS A 3 27.98 54.83 29.06
CA LYS A 3 27.32 54.64 27.74
C LYS A 3 25.93 54.06 28.05
N LYS A 4 24.89 54.52 27.35
CA LYS A 4 23.55 53.92 27.32
C LYS A 4 23.60 52.61 26.52
N ILE A 5 23.01 51.55 27.05
CA ILE A 5 22.81 50.28 26.34
C ILE A 5 21.54 50.41 25.50
N LEU A 6 21.69 50.20 24.20
CA LEU A 6 20.67 50.28 23.16
C LEU A 6 20.05 48.89 22.99
N ILE A 7 18.73 48.79 23.19
CA ILE A 7 17.94 47.60 22.88
C ILE A 7 17.56 47.70 21.40
N ILE A 8 18.01 46.73 20.59
CA ILE A 8 17.46 46.43 19.26
C ILE A 8 17.09 44.95 19.28
N THR A 9 15.80 44.66 19.43
CA THR A 9 15.26 43.33 19.18
C THR A 9 15.14 43.13 17.67
N GLY A 10 16.08 42.38 17.10
CA GLY A 10 16.04 41.95 15.71
C GLY A 10 15.09 40.77 15.54
N SER A 11 14.09 40.92 14.67
CA SER A 11 13.22 39.85 14.18
C SER A 11 14.05 38.77 13.50
N ILE A 12 14.14 37.60 14.13
CA ILE A 12 14.77 36.42 13.53
C ILE A 12 13.76 35.73 12.61
N GLY A 13 14.03 35.85 11.31
CA GLY A 13 13.92 34.72 10.39
C GLY A 13 12.52 34.27 9.99
N VAL A 14 11.80 35.11 9.24
CA VAL A 14 10.86 34.61 8.22
C VAL A 14 11.71 34.13 7.04
N LEU A 15 12.24 32.90 7.11
CA LEU A 15 12.70 32.15 5.95
C LEU A 15 13.02 30.70 6.34
N TYR A 16 12.00 29.86 6.55
CA TYR A 16 12.16 28.42 6.35
C TYR A 16 11.50 28.06 5.03
N MET A 17 12.35 27.67 4.09
CA MET A 17 12.05 27.30 2.73
C MET A 17 10.94 26.27 2.62
N LEU A 18 10.04 26.52 1.68
CA LEU A 18 9.45 25.52 0.80
C LEU A 18 10.50 24.47 0.39
N LEU A 19 10.42 23.28 0.98
CA LEU A 19 10.85 22.02 0.37
C LEU A 19 10.30 20.84 1.20
N ALA A 20 8.98 20.72 1.23
CA ALA A 20 8.36 19.42 1.49
C ALA A 20 8.58 18.56 0.24
N PHE A 21 9.77 17.99 0.15
CA PHE A 21 10.13 16.97 -0.81
C PHE A 21 9.15 15.80 -0.61
N VAL A 22 8.41 15.48 -1.67
CA VAL A 22 7.61 14.26 -1.78
C VAL A 22 8.58 13.10 -1.60
N LEU A 23 8.62 12.52 -0.41
CA LEU A 23 9.27 11.23 -0.22
C LEU A 23 8.26 10.16 -0.66
N PRO A 24 8.50 9.40 -1.73
CA PRO A 24 7.82 8.13 -1.87
C PRO A 24 8.21 7.30 -0.64
N LYS A 25 7.22 6.94 0.18
CA LYS A 25 7.39 6.12 1.39
C LYS A 25 7.66 4.66 1.01
N PHE A 26 8.73 4.39 0.26
CA PHE A 26 9.23 3.03 0.03
C PHE A 26 10.73 3.12 -0.21
N VAL A 27 11.53 3.07 0.86
CA VAL A 27 12.99 2.88 0.79
C VAL A 27 13.29 1.48 1.32
N ALA A 28 13.69 0.57 0.42
CA ALA A 28 14.23 -0.74 0.76
C ALA A 28 15.69 -0.60 1.22
N ALA A 29 16.06 -1.27 2.31
CA ALA A 29 17.42 -1.26 2.86
C ALA A 29 18.38 -2.17 2.05
N PRO A 30 19.69 -1.85 2.01
CA PRO A 30 20.66 -2.60 1.21
C PRO A 30 21.15 -3.87 1.92
N PHE A 31 21.30 -4.92 1.12
CA PHE A 31 21.93 -6.20 1.44
C PHE A 31 23.43 -6.01 1.73
N ALA A 32 23.87 -6.33 2.95
CA ALA A 32 25.28 -6.42 3.31
C ALA A 32 25.59 -7.81 3.88
N ALA A 33 26.37 -8.58 3.13
CA ALA A 33 26.97 -9.83 3.59
C ALA A 33 28.27 -9.54 4.36
N HIS A 34 28.42 -10.10 5.56
CA HIS A 34 29.75 -10.38 6.11
C HIS A 34 29.72 -11.56 7.09
N GLN A 35 30.56 -12.56 6.81
CA GLN A 35 30.77 -13.76 7.62
C GLN A 35 31.45 -13.43 8.95
N SER A 36 31.13 -14.18 10.01
CA SER A 36 32.14 -14.61 11.00
C SER A 36 31.73 -15.90 11.71
N LYS A 37 32.74 -16.57 12.28
CA LYS A 37 32.86 -18.00 12.56
C LYS A 37 32.39 -18.39 13.98
N ASN A 38 31.89 -19.62 14.07
CA ASN A 38 31.73 -20.56 15.19
C ASN A 38 32.04 -20.10 16.63
N VAL A 39 31.04 -20.18 17.52
CA VAL A 39 31.14 -20.60 18.94
C VAL A 39 29.79 -21.24 19.33
N TRP A 40 29.81 -22.45 19.88
CA TRP A 40 28.64 -23.06 20.54
C TRP A 40 28.79 -22.89 22.05
N THR A 41 27.85 -22.22 22.71
CA THR A 41 27.49 -22.46 24.12
C THR A 41 26.10 -21.88 24.40
N GLU A 42 25.27 -22.71 25.06
CA GLU A 42 24.09 -22.39 25.88
C GLU A 42 23.30 -21.13 25.50
N ASN A 43 22.22 -21.31 24.73
CA ASN A 43 21.06 -20.41 24.71
C ASN A 43 19.91 -21.02 23.90
N GLU A 44 19.43 -22.20 24.32
CA GLU A 44 18.20 -22.79 23.75
C GLU A 44 16.91 -22.18 24.33
N LYS A 45 17.01 -21.28 25.31
CA LYS A 45 15.86 -20.54 25.88
C LYS A 45 15.69 -19.11 25.35
N ASP A 46 16.70 -18.53 24.71
CA ASP A 46 16.64 -17.21 24.06
C ASP A 46 16.26 -17.28 22.56
N TYR A 47 16.24 -18.48 21.98
CA TYR A 47 15.88 -18.69 20.57
C TYR A 47 14.37 -18.57 20.31
N SER A 48 13.52 -18.77 21.33
CA SER A 48 12.07 -18.60 21.24
C SER A 48 11.61 -17.14 21.28
N GLU A 49 12.38 -16.26 21.93
CA GLU A 49 11.99 -14.86 22.14
C GLU A 49 12.35 -13.98 20.92
N SER A 50 13.46 -14.29 20.22
CA SER A 50 13.89 -13.60 18.99
C SER A 50 13.18 -14.04 17.70
N LYS A 51 12.57 -15.23 17.68
CA LYS A 51 11.74 -15.66 16.54
C LYS A 51 10.36 -15.01 16.54
N SER A 52 9.85 -14.67 17.71
CA SER A 52 8.58 -13.96 17.89
C SER A 52 8.68 -12.49 17.49
N SER A 53 9.82 -11.84 17.71
CA SER A 53 10.03 -10.44 17.29
C SER A 53 10.17 -10.26 15.78
N ASN A 54 10.66 -11.26 15.05
CA ASN A 54 10.74 -11.19 13.58
C ASN A 54 9.40 -11.43 12.88
N LEU A 55 8.49 -12.23 13.45
CA LEU A 55 7.14 -12.40 12.91
C LEU A 55 6.26 -11.15 13.07
N VAL A 56 6.54 -10.35 14.11
CA VAL A 56 5.83 -9.09 14.39
C VAL A 56 6.24 -7.97 13.45
N LEU A 57 7.41 -8.07 12.79
CA LEU A 57 7.87 -7.05 11.84
C LEU A 57 7.20 -7.15 10.47
N ASP A 58 6.63 -8.29 10.09
CA ASP A 58 6.00 -8.51 8.78
C ASP A 58 4.51 -8.10 8.74
N SER A 59 3.95 -7.70 9.89
CA SER A 59 2.55 -7.30 10.03
C SER A 59 2.40 -6.07 10.93
N ILE A 60 1.63 -5.08 10.50
CA ILE A 60 1.16 -4.01 11.39
C ILE A 60 -0.25 -4.37 11.83
N GLY A 61 -0.43 -4.59 13.14
CA GLY A 61 -1.67 -5.15 13.66
C GLY A 61 -1.91 -6.57 13.13
N ASN A 62 -3.11 -6.80 12.57
CA ASN A 62 -3.51 -8.09 11.97
C ASN A 62 -3.31 -8.13 10.44
N PHE A 63 -2.65 -7.14 9.85
CA PHE A 63 -2.51 -7.01 8.41
C PHE A 63 -1.07 -7.17 7.94
N PRO A 64 -0.85 -7.75 6.74
CA PRO A 64 0.49 -7.84 6.18
C PRO A 64 1.06 -6.45 5.87
N LEU A 65 2.37 -6.30 5.91
CA LEU A 65 3.04 -5.09 5.45
C LEU A 65 2.91 -4.91 3.93
N PRO A 66 2.65 -3.69 3.42
CA PRO A 66 2.63 -3.43 1.99
C PRO A 66 4.01 -3.65 1.36
N MET A 67 4.06 -4.33 0.21
CA MET A 67 5.27 -4.51 -0.62
C MET A 67 5.42 -3.41 -1.69
N GLY A 68 4.55 -2.39 -1.66
CA GLY A 68 4.42 -1.34 -2.67
C GLY A 68 2.98 -1.22 -3.14
N TYR A 69 2.79 -0.57 -4.30
CA TYR A 69 1.46 -0.43 -4.94
C TYR A 69 0.81 -1.77 -5.30
N VAL A 70 1.63 -2.80 -5.54
CA VAL A 70 1.18 -4.16 -5.80
C VAL A 70 1.79 -5.08 -4.74
N SER A 71 0.95 -5.64 -3.89
CA SER A 71 1.33 -6.57 -2.83
C SER A 71 0.76 -7.95 -3.11
N ASP A 72 1.53 -8.79 -3.80
CA ASP A 72 1.11 -10.11 -4.27
C ASP A 72 1.57 -11.24 -3.32
N PHE A 73 0.86 -11.46 -2.21
CA PHE A 73 1.21 -12.48 -1.23
C PHE A 73 0.90 -13.91 -1.70
N GLU A 74 0.01 -14.08 -2.68
CA GLU A 74 -0.31 -15.37 -3.29
C GLU A 74 0.61 -15.73 -4.48
N LYS A 75 1.57 -14.86 -4.85
CA LYS A 75 2.54 -15.06 -5.95
C LYS A 75 1.85 -15.39 -7.28
N ILE A 76 0.77 -14.67 -7.58
CA ILE A 76 -0.05 -14.82 -8.79
C ILE A 76 0.62 -14.18 -10.00
N PHE A 77 1.37 -13.09 -9.79
CA PHE A 77 1.99 -12.30 -10.83
C PHE A 77 3.49 -12.59 -10.94
N SER A 78 3.99 -12.51 -12.17
CA SER A 78 5.43 -12.41 -12.41
C SER A 78 5.96 -11.02 -12.04
N GLU A 79 7.27 -10.90 -11.80
CA GLU A 79 7.93 -9.62 -11.52
C GLU A 79 7.68 -8.57 -12.61
N ARG A 80 7.65 -8.99 -13.89
CA ARG A 80 7.33 -8.10 -15.02
C ARG A 80 5.92 -7.54 -14.91
N GLN A 81 4.96 -8.36 -14.53
CA GLN A 81 3.56 -7.97 -14.38
C GLN A 81 3.37 -7.02 -13.19
N ILE A 82 4.03 -7.31 -12.06
CA ILE A 82 4.06 -6.42 -10.89
C ILE A 82 4.65 -5.05 -11.28
N SER A 83 5.79 -5.05 -11.97
CA SER A 83 6.43 -3.82 -12.44
C SER A 83 5.53 -3.02 -13.39
N HIS A 84 4.82 -3.69 -14.30
CA HIS A 84 3.91 -3.02 -15.22
C HIS A 84 2.70 -2.39 -14.51
N LEU A 85 2.00 -3.14 -13.65
CA LEU A 85 0.88 -2.63 -12.86
C LEU A 85 1.33 -1.46 -11.96
N THR A 86 2.48 -1.60 -11.32
CA THR A 86 3.09 -0.54 -10.49
C THR A 86 3.32 0.73 -11.30
N LYS A 87 3.82 0.60 -12.54
CA LYS A 87 4.02 1.75 -13.44
C LYS A 87 2.70 2.45 -13.76
N ILE A 88 1.66 1.71 -14.13
CA ILE A 88 0.33 2.29 -14.42
C ILE A 88 -0.18 3.09 -13.23
N ILE A 89 -0.12 2.51 -12.03
CA ILE A 89 -0.58 3.15 -10.79
C ILE A 89 0.26 4.40 -10.47
N THR A 90 1.59 4.30 -10.56
CA THR A 90 2.50 5.41 -10.24
C THR A 90 2.29 6.59 -11.20
N ASP A 91 2.17 6.32 -12.50
CA ASP A 91 1.93 7.35 -13.50
C ASP A 91 0.56 8.03 -13.29
N TYR A 92 -0.44 7.29 -12.82
CA TYR A 92 -1.77 7.82 -12.50
C TYR A 92 -1.78 8.68 -11.24
N GLU A 93 -1.13 8.21 -10.16
CA GLU A 93 -1.02 8.96 -8.91
C GLU A 93 -0.28 10.29 -9.14
N GLN A 94 0.81 10.28 -9.91
CA GLN A 94 1.56 11.51 -10.22
C GLN A 94 0.71 12.58 -10.91
N LYS A 95 -0.26 12.16 -11.73
CA LYS A 95 -1.15 13.08 -12.47
C LYS A 95 -2.33 13.58 -11.64
N THR A 96 -2.85 12.76 -10.73
CA THR A 96 -4.16 12.97 -10.10
C THR A 96 -4.14 13.07 -8.57
N THR A 97 -3.03 12.68 -7.94
CA THR A 97 -2.89 12.44 -6.49
C THR A 97 -3.75 11.30 -5.93
N ARG A 98 -4.45 10.53 -6.77
CA ARG A 98 -5.27 9.38 -6.36
C ARG A 98 -4.40 8.15 -6.13
N GLU A 99 -4.67 7.42 -5.06
CA GLU A 99 -3.85 6.28 -4.64
C GLU A 99 -4.59 4.98 -4.91
N ILE A 100 -3.93 4.04 -5.59
CA ILE A 100 -4.47 2.72 -5.90
C ILE A 100 -3.52 1.67 -5.33
N ALA A 101 -4.07 0.65 -4.66
CA ALA A 101 -3.33 -0.56 -4.30
C ALA A 101 -3.98 -1.80 -4.90
N ILE A 102 -3.15 -2.76 -5.31
CA ILE A 102 -3.56 -4.10 -5.73
C ILE A 102 -2.97 -5.09 -4.74
N VAL A 103 -3.82 -5.95 -4.17
CA VAL A 103 -3.41 -6.86 -3.09
C VAL A 103 -3.97 -8.26 -3.34
N THR A 104 -3.11 -9.27 -3.20
CA THR A 104 -3.51 -10.69 -3.20
C THR A 104 -3.25 -11.29 -1.83
N ILE A 105 -4.23 -11.98 -1.23
CA ILE A 105 -4.09 -12.59 0.11
C ILE A 105 -4.65 -14.00 0.13
N SER A 106 -4.08 -14.87 0.95
CA SER A 106 -4.50 -16.27 1.07
C SER A 106 -5.60 -16.51 2.12
N SER A 107 -5.80 -15.56 3.05
CA SER A 107 -6.79 -15.63 4.13
C SER A 107 -7.24 -14.23 4.55
N ILE A 108 -8.50 -14.11 4.96
CA ILE A 108 -9.07 -12.90 5.58
C ILE A 108 -9.29 -13.08 7.09
N GLU A 109 -8.88 -14.20 7.69
CA GLU A 109 -9.11 -14.43 9.11
C GLU A 109 -8.50 -13.31 9.98
N PRO A 110 -9.17 -12.92 11.09
CA PRO A 110 -10.40 -13.49 11.65
C PRO A 110 -11.69 -12.89 11.06
N TYR A 111 -11.62 -12.13 9.95
CA TYR A 111 -12.79 -11.46 9.38
C TYR A 111 -13.79 -12.46 8.81
N GLY A 112 -15.09 -12.18 9.03
CA GLY A 112 -16.17 -12.98 8.47
C GLY A 112 -16.49 -12.66 7.01
N ASN A 113 -16.00 -11.53 6.48
CA ASN A 113 -16.23 -11.14 5.09
C ASN A 113 -15.11 -10.25 4.54
N MET A 114 -14.96 -10.27 3.21
CA MET A 114 -13.90 -9.54 2.51
C MET A 114 -14.14 -8.03 2.46
N LYS A 115 -15.38 -7.56 2.71
CA LYS A 115 -15.70 -6.14 2.74
C LYS A 115 -15.01 -5.45 3.90
N ASP A 116 -15.26 -5.93 5.11
CA ASP A 116 -14.70 -5.33 6.32
C ASP A 116 -13.17 -5.47 6.31
N TYR A 117 -12.64 -6.63 5.90
CA TYR A 117 -11.20 -6.82 5.73
C TYR A 117 -10.60 -5.80 4.76
N SER A 118 -11.21 -5.59 3.58
CA SER A 118 -10.66 -4.66 2.58
C SER A 118 -10.68 -3.21 3.04
N THR A 119 -11.71 -2.81 3.80
CA THR A 119 -11.84 -1.45 4.35
C THR A 119 -10.80 -1.23 5.44
N ASP A 120 -10.66 -2.15 6.38
CA ASP A 120 -9.71 -2.02 7.48
C ASP A 120 -8.26 -2.10 6.98
N LEU A 121 -7.98 -2.96 6.00
CA LEU A 121 -6.67 -3.01 5.36
C LEU A 121 -6.32 -1.67 4.69
N ALA A 122 -7.26 -1.06 3.96
CA ALA A 122 -7.04 0.23 3.32
C ALA A 122 -6.78 1.34 4.35
N ASN A 123 -7.48 1.32 5.47
CA ASN A 123 -7.30 2.26 6.58
C ASN A 123 -5.93 2.07 7.26
N GLU A 124 -5.54 0.83 7.54
CA GLU A 124 -4.24 0.49 8.16
C GLU A 124 -3.09 0.94 7.25
N TRP A 125 -3.19 0.65 5.95
CA TRP A 125 -2.21 1.05 4.96
C TRP A 125 -2.28 2.53 4.58
N LYS A 126 -3.28 3.26 5.09
CA LYS A 126 -3.53 4.68 4.84
C LYS A 126 -3.60 4.99 3.34
N ILE A 127 -4.36 4.20 2.61
CA ILE A 127 -4.57 4.38 1.17
C ILE A 127 -5.53 5.55 0.96
N GLY A 128 -5.04 6.59 0.31
CA GLY A 128 -5.71 7.86 0.09
C GLY A 128 -4.94 9.02 0.75
N LYS A 129 -4.97 10.20 0.11
CA LYS A 129 -4.42 11.40 0.72
C LYS A 129 -5.29 11.84 1.90
N PRO A 130 -4.68 12.33 2.99
CA PRO A 130 -5.43 12.95 4.08
C PRO A 130 -6.40 14.01 3.54
N GLU A 131 -7.60 14.06 4.11
CA GLU A 131 -8.69 14.99 3.78
C GLU A 131 -9.33 14.80 2.39
N LYS A 132 -8.71 14.06 1.48
CA LYS A 132 -9.28 13.75 0.16
C LYS A 132 -9.99 12.40 0.12
N ASP A 133 -9.57 11.45 0.95
CA ASP A 133 -10.07 10.07 0.97
C ASP A 133 -10.16 9.46 -0.44
N ASN A 134 -9.15 9.75 -1.26
CA ASN A 134 -9.09 9.44 -2.69
C ASN A 134 -8.29 8.14 -2.96
N GLY A 135 -8.47 7.17 -2.05
CA GLY A 135 -7.86 5.84 -2.12
C GLY A 135 -8.78 4.81 -2.79
N LEU A 136 -8.18 3.81 -3.42
CA LEU A 136 -8.86 2.62 -3.95
C LEU A 136 -7.98 1.39 -3.71
N ILE A 137 -8.57 0.30 -3.23
CA ILE A 137 -7.92 -1.00 -3.12
C ILE A 137 -8.65 -2.03 -3.99
N ILE A 138 -7.91 -2.74 -4.82
CA ILE A 138 -8.36 -3.96 -5.51
C ILE A 138 -7.76 -5.13 -4.73
N LEU A 139 -8.59 -5.79 -3.91
CA LEU A 139 -8.20 -6.93 -3.11
C LEU A 139 -8.80 -8.20 -3.69
N PHE A 140 -8.00 -9.24 -3.92
CA PHE A 140 -8.53 -10.54 -4.29
C PHE A 140 -7.78 -11.69 -3.64
N SER A 141 -8.42 -12.86 -3.65
CA SER A 141 -7.84 -14.11 -3.22
C SER A 141 -8.19 -15.19 -4.23
N LYS A 142 -7.16 -15.80 -4.82
CA LYS A 142 -7.32 -16.99 -5.66
C LYS A 142 -7.78 -18.17 -4.81
N ASN A 143 -7.22 -18.32 -3.60
CA ASN A 143 -7.58 -19.41 -2.69
C ASN A 143 -9.06 -19.34 -2.27
N LEU A 144 -9.53 -18.16 -1.85
CA LEU A 144 -10.92 -17.95 -1.44
C LEU A 144 -11.88 -17.76 -2.63
N ARG A 145 -11.34 -17.55 -3.85
CA ARG A 145 -12.10 -17.23 -5.07
C ARG A 145 -12.97 -15.99 -4.91
N GLN A 146 -12.47 -14.99 -4.20
CA GLN A 146 -13.16 -13.74 -3.92
C GLN A 146 -12.35 -12.55 -4.44
N ILE A 147 -13.05 -11.50 -4.86
CA ILE A 147 -12.45 -10.22 -5.25
C ILE A 147 -13.37 -9.10 -4.77
N ARG A 148 -12.75 -7.99 -4.36
CA ARG A 148 -13.44 -6.78 -3.96
C ARG A 148 -12.66 -5.54 -4.38
N ILE A 149 -13.40 -4.50 -4.71
CA ILE A 149 -12.89 -3.12 -4.78
C ILE A 149 -13.43 -2.39 -3.55
N ALA A 150 -12.56 -1.72 -2.81
CA ALA A 150 -12.95 -0.81 -1.74
C ALA A 150 -12.45 0.59 -2.09
N THR A 151 -13.31 1.58 -1.90
CA THR A 151 -13.08 2.99 -2.24
C THR A 151 -13.12 3.83 -0.97
N GLY A 152 -12.26 4.84 -0.90
CA GLY A 152 -12.40 5.91 0.08
C GLY A 152 -13.58 6.81 -0.26
N THR A 153 -14.08 7.58 0.72
CA THR A 153 -15.27 8.42 0.55
C THR A 153 -15.14 9.44 -0.58
N GLY A 154 -13.96 10.02 -0.80
CA GLY A 154 -13.73 10.92 -1.93
C GLY A 154 -13.65 10.21 -3.28
N THR A 155 -13.19 8.97 -3.30
CA THR A 155 -13.21 8.10 -4.48
C THR A 155 -14.64 7.72 -4.88
N GLU A 156 -15.48 7.39 -3.90
CA GLU A 156 -16.85 6.90 -4.10
C GLU A 156 -17.77 7.92 -4.80
N GLN A 157 -17.46 9.22 -4.68
CA GLN A 157 -18.16 10.29 -5.40
C GLN A 157 -18.10 10.14 -6.93
N LYS A 158 -17.11 9.40 -7.45
CA LYS A 158 -16.90 9.14 -8.88
C LYS A 158 -17.01 7.66 -9.21
N LEU A 159 -16.39 6.82 -8.40
CA LEU A 159 -16.42 5.37 -8.54
C LEU A 159 -17.37 4.80 -7.48
N THR A 160 -18.68 4.86 -7.76
CA THR A 160 -19.69 4.31 -6.86
C THR A 160 -19.57 2.79 -6.75
N ASP A 161 -20.21 2.21 -5.73
CA ASP A 161 -20.30 0.76 -5.56
C ASP A 161 -20.85 0.06 -6.82
N GLU A 162 -21.85 0.64 -7.49
CA GLU A 162 -22.41 0.09 -8.73
C GLU A 162 -21.41 0.10 -9.89
N ILE A 163 -20.62 1.18 -10.01
CA ILE A 163 -19.58 1.29 -11.03
C ILE A 163 -18.50 0.23 -10.79
N CYS A 164 -17.99 0.15 -9.55
CA CYS A 164 -16.98 -0.83 -9.17
C CYS A 164 -17.49 -2.27 -9.39
N LYS A 165 -18.75 -2.54 -9.01
CA LYS A 165 -19.38 -3.83 -9.25
C LYS A 165 -19.50 -4.15 -10.74
N SER A 166 -19.85 -3.18 -11.57
CA SER A 166 -19.91 -3.36 -13.03
C SER A 166 -18.54 -3.72 -13.61
N VAL A 167 -17.45 -3.07 -13.18
CA VAL A 167 -16.10 -3.42 -13.62
C VAL A 167 -15.72 -4.84 -13.18
N LEU A 168 -16.05 -5.23 -11.95
CA LEU A 168 -15.82 -6.60 -11.48
C LEU A 168 -16.56 -7.62 -12.33
N ASP A 169 -17.87 -7.46 -12.51
CA ASP A 169 -18.73 -8.43 -13.17
C ASP A 169 -18.44 -8.57 -14.67
N ASN A 170 -18.18 -7.45 -15.34
CA ASN A 170 -18.08 -7.40 -16.81
C ASN A 170 -16.65 -7.50 -17.33
N THR A 171 -15.64 -7.19 -16.51
CA THR A 171 -14.24 -7.09 -16.97
C THR A 171 -13.32 -8.04 -16.21
N ILE A 172 -13.32 -8.01 -14.88
CA ILE A 172 -12.33 -8.77 -14.10
C ILE A 172 -12.73 -10.24 -13.94
N ILE A 173 -13.96 -10.50 -13.47
CA ILE A 173 -14.45 -11.86 -13.18
C ILE A 173 -14.46 -12.78 -14.42
N PRO A 174 -14.82 -12.31 -15.63
CA PRO A 174 -14.76 -13.15 -16.83
C PRO A 174 -13.35 -13.67 -17.13
N GLU A 175 -12.30 -12.85 -16.92
CA GLU A 175 -10.91 -13.28 -17.10
C GLU A 175 -10.45 -14.19 -15.96
N PHE A 176 -10.88 -13.94 -14.72
CA PHE A 176 -10.59 -14.83 -13.59
C PHE A 176 -11.16 -16.24 -13.81
N LYS A 177 -12.36 -16.34 -14.41
CA LYS A 177 -12.96 -17.63 -14.79
C LYS A 177 -12.13 -18.41 -15.82
N LYS A 178 -11.33 -17.73 -16.63
CA LYS A 178 -10.39 -18.32 -17.60
C LYS A 178 -9.00 -18.59 -16.99
N GLY A 179 -8.78 -18.21 -15.74
CA GLY A 179 -7.46 -18.27 -15.09
C GLY A 179 -6.52 -17.12 -15.48
N HIS A 180 -7.00 -16.11 -16.20
CA HIS A 180 -6.22 -14.97 -16.66
C HIS A 180 -6.22 -13.82 -15.64
N TYR A 181 -5.70 -14.07 -14.43
CA TYR A 181 -5.75 -13.11 -13.32
C TYR A 181 -5.10 -11.77 -13.66
N TYR A 182 -3.90 -11.80 -14.24
CA TYR A 182 -3.19 -10.59 -14.64
C TYR A 182 -4.00 -9.75 -15.64
N SER A 183 -4.48 -10.37 -16.73
CA SER A 183 -5.25 -9.68 -17.76
C SER A 183 -6.56 -9.09 -17.21
N GLY A 184 -7.23 -9.81 -16.30
CA GLY A 184 -8.40 -9.31 -15.60
C GLY A 184 -8.10 -8.06 -14.77
N ILE A 185 -7.05 -8.12 -13.94
CA ILE A 185 -6.65 -6.99 -13.07
C ILE A 185 -6.17 -5.79 -13.89
N GLU A 186 -5.34 -5.99 -14.91
CA GLU A 186 -4.86 -4.92 -15.79
C GLU A 186 -6.02 -4.23 -16.52
N SER A 187 -6.94 -5.01 -17.09
CA SER A 187 -8.12 -4.46 -17.79
C SER A 187 -9.05 -3.72 -16.84
N GLY A 188 -9.30 -4.28 -15.65
CA GLY A 188 -10.10 -3.65 -14.61
C GLY A 188 -9.46 -2.35 -14.09
N LEU A 189 -8.16 -2.35 -13.82
CA LEU A 189 -7.41 -1.15 -13.41
C LEU A 189 -7.54 -0.03 -14.44
N ASN A 190 -7.30 -0.34 -15.71
CA ASN A 190 -7.42 0.65 -16.79
C ASN A 190 -8.84 1.20 -16.92
N GLN A 191 -9.86 0.35 -16.75
CA GLN A 191 -11.25 0.79 -16.79
C GLN A 191 -11.63 1.66 -15.58
N LEU A 192 -11.17 1.33 -14.37
CA LEU A 192 -11.37 2.17 -13.18
C LEU A 192 -10.71 3.54 -13.36
N ILE A 193 -9.47 3.58 -13.86
CA ILE A 193 -8.76 4.83 -14.17
C ILE A 193 -9.57 5.68 -15.14
N LEU A 194 -10.08 5.08 -16.24
CA LEU A 194 -10.88 5.78 -17.24
C LEU A 194 -12.18 6.35 -16.67
N LEU A 195 -12.86 5.60 -15.80
CA LEU A 195 -14.14 6.01 -15.20
C LEU A 195 -13.98 7.01 -14.06
N TRP A 196 -12.76 7.19 -13.54
CA TRP A 196 -12.48 8.09 -12.43
C TRP A 196 -12.13 9.52 -12.88
N GLU A 197 -11.93 9.77 -14.17
CA GLU A 197 -11.68 11.11 -14.72
C GLU A 197 -12.83 12.11 -14.46
#